data_AF-A0A9E1N012-F1
#
_entry.id   AF-A0A9E1N012-F1
#
_cell.length_a   1.000
_cell.length_b   1.000
_cell.length_c   1.000
_cell.angle_alpha   90.00
_cell.angle_beta   90.00
_cell.angle_gamma   90.00
#
_symmetry.space_group_name_H-M   'P 1'
#
loop_
_entity.id
_entity.type
_entity.pdbx_description
1 polymer ?
#
loop_
_entity_poly.entity_id
_entity_poly.type
_entity_poly.pdbx_seq_one_letter_code
_entity_poly.pdbx_strand_id
1 'polypeptide(L)'
;MFGALLGLVLALATLTRPEGLGVAAVGILWLATKPPKILGAALAGLALPLASYQAFRFATWGTWVSTSSSAKLGDFSVLYNIFASIDYFLHSYALYAALIVFALLFFIWARPNRQGWLVLSLAVPLILATAIAGGDHMPFGRFLVPMAGLLLLAIGLTPYPRDKDKSLRPLPIVGAGIAIVGHLAMCIVTVFVATGDLAAVFGAPVGRFLEEHLPAGSLVATATAGSTPYFAPSLHFIDTLGLNDPNIATRRIDAIRTRWQYQPGHRKGNGAYVLQRQPDVIILGPAYGYLGHVANNWFLTDLELLESQTFWDEYVPYAWKLKLEKDYGDRDFEEADRRMWMLHTGIPEKHKPEGLLLKEGEWLLIAFLRRTSPATTQLATTGISLESHFRQMTPEYQAICQKSPWWAFNLPCDDQARPRK
;
A
#
# COMPACT_ATOMS: atom_id res chain seq x y z
N MET A 1 -0.14 -40.61 1.70
CA MET A 1 0.08 -39.56 2.72
C MET A 1 0.98 -38.43 2.20
N PHE A 2 2.23 -38.70 1.80
CA PHE A 2 3.17 -37.65 1.33
C PHE A 2 2.62 -36.71 0.24
N GLY A 3 2.02 -37.25 -0.84
CA GLY A 3 1.45 -36.43 -1.91
C GLY A 3 0.37 -35.46 -1.41
N ALA A 4 -0.58 -35.94 -0.59
CA ALA A 4 -1.65 -35.11 -0.03
C ALA A 4 -1.11 -33.98 0.88
N LEU A 5 -0.11 -34.28 1.72
CA LEU A 5 0.54 -33.26 2.56
C LEU A 5 1.23 -32.19 1.72
N LEU A 6 1.92 -32.59 0.65
CA LEU A 6 2.54 -31.64 -0.26
C LEU A 6 1.50 -30.79 -1.01
N GLY A 7 0.41 -31.40 -1.47
CA GLY A 7 -0.74 -30.70 -2.04
C GLY A 7 -1.31 -29.63 -1.10
N LEU A 8 -1.49 -29.99 0.18
CA LEU A 8 -1.94 -29.08 1.22
C LEU A 8 -0.97 -27.91 1.43
N VAL A 9 0.35 -28.17 1.46
CA VAL A 9 1.36 -27.10 1.55
C VAL A 9 1.28 -26.14 0.35
N LEU A 10 1.10 -26.66 -0.86
CA LEU A 10 0.93 -25.84 -2.06
C LEU A 10 -0.38 -25.03 -2.03
N ALA A 11 -1.46 -25.60 -1.46
CA ALA A 11 -2.70 -24.86 -1.24
C ALA A 11 -2.49 -23.73 -0.24
N LEU A 12 -1.84 -23.99 0.89
CA LEU A 12 -1.54 -22.98 1.90
C LEU A 12 -0.67 -21.85 1.32
N ALA A 13 0.33 -22.17 0.49
CA ALA A 13 1.12 -21.16 -0.21
C ALA A 13 0.23 -20.27 -1.11
N THR A 14 -0.68 -20.89 -1.86
CA THR A 14 -1.63 -20.19 -2.76
C THR A 14 -2.66 -19.33 -2.00
N LEU A 15 -3.13 -19.81 -0.86
CA LEU A 15 -4.11 -19.09 -0.02
C LEU A 15 -3.47 -17.94 0.75
N THR A 16 -2.20 -18.07 1.13
CA THR A 16 -1.48 -17.02 1.87
C THR A 16 -1.13 -15.86 0.96
N ARG A 17 -0.77 -16.14 -0.30
CA ARG A 17 -0.41 -15.10 -1.27
C ARG A 17 -0.77 -15.47 -2.71
N PRO A 18 -1.16 -14.51 -3.55
CA PRO A 18 -1.54 -14.78 -4.94
C PRO A 18 -0.41 -15.39 -5.78
N GLU A 19 0.85 -15.04 -5.50
CA GLU A 19 2.01 -15.58 -6.22
C GLU A 19 2.24 -17.07 -5.90
N GLY A 20 1.68 -17.54 -4.78
CA GLY A 20 1.70 -18.95 -4.37
C GLY A 20 1.03 -19.88 -5.39
N LEU A 21 0.10 -19.39 -6.22
CA LEU A 21 -0.47 -20.17 -7.32
C LEU A 21 0.60 -20.60 -8.33
N GLY A 22 1.52 -19.70 -8.66
CA GLY A 22 2.62 -20.02 -9.57
C GLY A 22 3.64 -20.97 -8.92
N VAL A 23 3.89 -20.82 -7.60
CA VAL A 23 4.69 -21.78 -6.82
C VAL A 23 4.05 -23.18 -6.85
N ALA A 24 2.73 -23.25 -6.68
CA ALA A 24 1.97 -24.49 -6.79
C ALA A 24 2.09 -25.09 -8.20
N ALA A 25 1.99 -24.28 -9.26
CA ALA A 25 2.16 -24.75 -10.63
C ALA A 25 3.54 -25.41 -10.87
N VAL A 26 4.63 -24.76 -10.42
CA VAL A 26 5.98 -25.34 -10.52
C VAL A 26 6.08 -26.64 -9.71
N GLY A 27 5.53 -26.67 -8.49
CA GLY A 27 5.48 -27.86 -7.65
C GLY A 27 4.73 -29.02 -8.30
N ILE A 28 3.58 -28.77 -8.92
CA ILE A 28 2.78 -29.76 -9.65
C ILE A 28 3.53 -30.27 -10.89
N LEU A 29 4.17 -29.39 -11.66
CA LEU A 29 5.00 -29.80 -12.82
C LEU A 29 6.14 -30.72 -12.39
N TRP A 30 6.77 -30.47 -11.25
CA TRP A 30 7.77 -31.37 -10.69
C TRP A 30 7.16 -32.71 -10.24
N LEU A 31 5.97 -32.68 -9.62
CA LEU A 31 5.24 -33.88 -9.21
C LEU A 31 4.73 -34.71 -10.39
N ALA A 32 4.53 -34.10 -11.56
CA ALA A 32 4.17 -34.83 -12.77
C ALA A 32 5.25 -35.84 -13.20
N THR A 33 6.49 -35.69 -12.73
CA THR A 33 7.55 -36.68 -12.95
C THR A 33 7.57 -37.81 -11.89
N LYS A 34 6.54 -37.90 -11.04
CA LYS A 34 6.42 -38.89 -9.95
C LYS A 34 5.28 -39.88 -10.27
N PRO A 35 5.18 -41.01 -9.54
CA PRO A 35 4.09 -41.96 -9.73
C PRO A 35 2.71 -41.27 -9.68
N PRO A 36 1.76 -41.67 -10.55
CA PRO A 36 0.47 -40.98 -10.70
C PRO A 36 -0.36 -40.94 -9.41
N LYS A 37 -0.19 -41.93 -8.53
CA LYS A 37 -0.81 -41.94 -7.19
C LYS A 37 -0.35 -40.77 -6.31
N ILE A 38 0.92 -40.38 -6.40
CA ILE A 38 1.47 -39.24 -5.64
C ILE A 38 0.94 -37.93 -6.22
N LEU A 39 0.97 -37.78 -7.55
CA LEU A 39 0.42 -36.61 -8.25
C LEU A 39 -1.07 -36.44 -7.95
N GLY A 40 -1.87 -37.49 -8.08
CA GLY A 40 -3.31 -37.46 -7.79
C GLY A 40 -3.61 -37.07 -6.34
N ALA A 41 -2.86 -37.63 -5.38
CA ALA A 41 -2.99 -37.24 -3.98
C ALA A 41 -2.63 -35.77 -3.73
N ALA A 42 -1.59 -35.26 -4.40
CA ALA A 42 -1.20 -33.85 -4.30
C ALA A 42 -2.21 -32.91 -4.96
N LEU A 43 -2.75 -33.26 -6.12
CA LEU A 43 -3.81 -32.49 -6.77
C LEU A 43 -5.07 -32.46 -5.91
N ALA A 44 -5.45 -33.57 -5.27
CA ALA A 44 -6.56 -33.58 -4.32
C ALA A 44 -6.29 -32.71 -3.08
N GLY A 45 -5.08 -32.83 -2.51
CA GLY A 45 -4.66 -32.00 -1.36
C GLY A 45 -4.57 -30.51 -1.69
N LEU A 46 -4.29 -30.15 -2.94
CA LEU A 46 -4.27 -28.77 -3.44
C LEU A 46 -5.69 -28.25 -3.74
N ALA A 47 -6.46 -29.03 -4.49
CA ALA A 47 -7.76 -28.62 -5.03
C ALA A 47 -8.82 -28.49 -3.95
N LEU A 48 -8.86 -29.40 -2.96
CA LEU A 48 -9.92 -29.39 -1.95
C LEU A 48 -9.91 -28.10 -1.09
N PRO A 49 -8.79 -27.65 -0.50
CA PRO A 49 -8.76 -26.38 0.24
C PRO A 49 -9.04 -25.17 -0.65
N LEU A 50 -8.47 -25.14 -1.88
CA LEU A 50 -8.68 -24.03 -2.80
C LEU A 50 -10.14 -23.93 -3.26
N ALA A 51 -10.76 -25.03 -3.65
CA ALA A 51 -12.18 -25.08 -4.01
C ALA A 51 -13.06 -24.68 -2.83
N SER A 52 -12.73 -25.14 -1.61
CA SER A 52 -13.48 -24.77 -0.40
C SER A 52 -13.39 -23.27 -0.12
N TYR A 53 -12.19 -22.70 -0.21
CA TYR A 53 -11.99 -21.26 -0.04
C TYR A 53 -12.70 -20.46 -1.14
N GLN A 54 -12.60 -20.87 -2.40
CA GLN A 54 -13.27 -20.19 -3.50
C GLN A 54 -14.80 -20.29 -3.42
N ALA A 55 -15.34 -21.42 -2.97
CA ALA A 55 -16.76 -21.57 -2.70
C ALA A 55 -17.23 -20.65 -1.56
N PHE A 56 -16.49 -20.62 -0.44
CA PHE A 56 -16.74 -19.67 0.65
C PHE A 56 -16.72 -18.23 0.15
N ARG A 57 -15.73 -17.89 -0.67
CA ARG A 57 -15.54 -16.55 -1.21
C ARG A 57 -16.67 -16.14 -2.15
N PHE A 58 -17.03 -17.03 -3.06
CA PHE A 58 -18.16 -16.81 -3.96
C PHE A 58 -19.47 -16.69 -3.18
N ALA A 59 -19.71 -17.53 -2.17
CA ALA A 59 -20.90 -17.45 -1.33
C ALA A 59 -20.98 -16.16 -0.50
N THR A 60 -19.83 -15.63 -0.05
CA THR A 60 -19.77 -14.44 0.81
C THR A 60 -19.82 -13.14 0.00
N TRP A 61 -19.10 -13.07 -1.12
CA TRP A 61 -18.89 -11.84 -1.88
C TRP A 61 -19.45 -11.85 -3.30
N GLY A 62 -20.02 -12.98 -3.76
CA GLY A 62 -20.60 -13.10 -5.10
C GLY A 62 -19.60 -13.07 -6.26
N THR A 63 -18.29 -13.16 -5.99
CA THR A 63 -17.24 -13.00 -7.02
C THR A 63 -16.12 -14.04 -6.90
N TRP A 64 -15.52 -14.40 -8.04
CA TRP A 64 -14.37 -15.32 -8.14
C TRP A 64 -12.99 -14.63 -8.13
N VAL A 65 -12.94 -13.33 -8.43
CA VAL A 65 -11.74 -12.47 -8.33
C VAL A 65 -11.90 -11.50 -7.16
N SER A 66 -10.89 -11.35 -6.28
CA SER A 66 -11.11 -10.58 -5.05
C SER A 66 -11.16 -9.10 -5.38
N THR A 67 -11.89 -8.31 -4.60
CA THR A 67 -11.92 -6.85 -4.74
C THR A 67 -10.50 -6.28 -4.75
N SER A 68 -9.66 -6.73 -3.82
CA SER A 68 -8.25 -6.34 -3.73
C SER A 68 -7.43 -6.67 -4.99
N SER A 69 -7.67 -7.82 -5.64
CA SER A 69 -7.00 -8.16 -6.90
C SER A 69 -7.48 -7.25 -8.04
N SER A 70 -8.79 -7.04 -8.15
CA SER A 70 -9.38 -6.15 -9.17
C SER A 70 -8.89 -4.71 -9.02
N ALA A 71 -8.83 -4.21 -7.77
CA ALA A 71 -8.36 -2.87 -7.46
C ALA A 71 -6.86 -2.69 -7.73
N LYS A 72 -6.02 -3.69 -7.39
CA LYS A 72 -4.58 -3.62 -7.61
C LYS A 72 -4.17 -3.75 -9.07
N LEU A 73 -4.73 -4.72 -9.79
CA LEU A 73 -4.37 -4.93 -11.20
C LEU A 73 -4.80 -3.73 -12.05
N GLY A 74 -5.92 -3.11 -11.71
CA GLY A 74 -6.44 -1.98 -12.48
C GLY A 74 -6.89 -2.40 -13.88
N ASP A 75 -7.15 -1.42 -14.74
CA ASP A 75 -7.46 -1.64 -16.16
C ASP A 75 -6.26 -1.32 -17.06
N PHE A 76 -5.07 -1.22 -16.47
CA PHE A 76 -3.84 -0.88 -17.18
C PHE A 76 -3.26 -2.09 -17.91
N SER A 77 -2.55 -1.82 -19.00
CA SER A 77 -1.90 -2.88 -19.77
C SER A 77 -0.83 -3.59 -18.94
N VAL A 78 -0.69 -4.90 -19.16
CA VAL A 78 0.37 -5.71 -18.53
C VAL A 78 1.75 -5.10 -18.79
N LEU A 79 1.96 -4.51 -19.97
CA LEU A 79 3.21 -3.85 -20.33
C LEU A 79 3.51 -2.64 -19.44
N TYR A 80 2.51 -1.81 -19.13
CA TYR A 80 2.67 -0.70 -18.19
C TYR A 80 3.07 -1.21 -16.80
N ASN A 81 2.44 -2.29 -16.33
CA ASN A 81 2.80 -2.90 -15.05
C ASN A 81 4.23 -3.43 -15.06
N ILE A 82 4.68 -4.08 -16.14
CA ILE A 82 6.06 -4.54 -16.26
C ILE A 82 7.03 -3.35 -16.12
N PHE A 83 6.79 -2.22 -16.77
CA PHE A 83 7.64 -1.03 -16.62
C PHE A 83 7.61 -0.45 -15.20
N ALA A 84 6.44 -0.34 -14.58
CA ALA A 84 6.31 0.09 -13.19
C ALA A 84 7.07 -0.86 -12.24
N SER A 85 7.06 -2.16 -12.52
CA SER A 85 7.80 -3.14 -11.72
C SER A 85 9.31 -3.02 -11.88
N ILE A 86 9.81 -2.63 -13.06
CA ILE A 86 11.23 -2.35 -13.27
C ILE A 86 11.64 -1.17 -12.38
N ASP A 87 10.84 -0.09 -12.36
CA ASP A 87 11.08 1.04 -11.48
C ASP A 87 11.09 0.62 -10.00
N TYR A 88 10.11 -0.19 -9.59
CA TYR A 88 10.06 -0.76 -8.23
C TYR A 88 11.30 -1.61 -7.90
N PHE A 89 11.73 -2.49 -8.82
CA PHE A 89 12.94 -3.28 -8.64
C PHE A 89 14.18 -2.40 -8.59
N LEU A 90 14.22 -1.32 -9.37
CA LEU A 90 15.34 -0.40 -9.36
C LEU A 90 15.40 0.40 -8.04
N HIS A 91 14.27 0.86 -7.53
CA HIS A 91 14.26 1.53 -6.22
C HIS A 91 14.54 0.57 -5.06
N SER A 92 14.14 -0.69 -5.20
CA SER A 92 14.37 -1.72 -4.19
C SER A 92 15.74 -2.41 -4.31
N TYR A 93 16.44 -2.30 -5.44
CA TYR A 93 17.70 -3.04 -5.67
C TYR A 93 18.74 -2.66 -4.63
N ALA A 94 18.80 -1.39 -4.20
CA ALA A 94 19.83 -0.96 -3.26
C ALA A 94 19.82 -1.80 -1.97
N LEU A 95 18.65 -2.32 -1.58
CA LEU A 95 18.47 -3.14 -0.39
C LEU A 95 18.88 -4.61 -0.60
N TYR A 96 18.76 -5.14 -1.82
CA TYR A 96 18.90 -6.58 -2.09
C TYR A 96 19.93 -6.95 -3.15
N ALA A 97 20.50 -6.00 -3.89
CA ALA A 97 21.32 -6.28 -5.07
C ALA A 97 22.61 -7.01 -4.72
N ALA A 98 23.32 -6.59 -3.68
CA ALA A 98 24.51 -7.30 -3.22
C ALA A 98 24.15 -8.76 -2.86
N LEU A 99 23.11 -8.95 -2.05
CA LEU A 99 22.62 -10.27 -1.67
C LEU A 99 22.28 -11.11 -2.90
N ILE A 100 21.46 -10.60 -3.81
CA ILE A 100 21.00 -11.32 -5.01
C ILE A 100 22.18 -11.65 -5.93
N VAL A 101 23.07 -10.70 -6.21
CA VAL A 101 24.22 -10.89 -7.11
C VAL A 101 25.19 -11.91 -6.52
N PHE A 102 25.62 -11.75 -5.27
CA PHE A 102 26.54 -12.71 -4.64
C PHE A 102 25.92 -14.10 -4.53
N ALA A 103 24.64 -14.17 -4.19
CA ALA A 103 23.92 -15.42 -4.09
C ALA A 103 23.79 -16.12 -5.46
N LEU A 104 23.48 -15.39 -6.54
CA LEU A 104 23.43 -15.95 -7.89
C LEU A 104 24.81 -16.40 -8.39
N LEU A 105 25.85 -15.59 -8.18
CA LEU A 105 27.23 -15.95 -8.54
C LEU A 105 27.68 -17.20 -7.79
N PHE A 106 27.38 -17.27 -6.50
CA PHE A 106 27.65 -18.43 -5.68
C PHE A 106 26.90 -19.66 -6.19
N PHE A 107 25.60 -19.53 -6.45
CA PHE A 107 24.74 -20.60 -6.94
C PHE A 107 25.27 -21.17 -8.26
N ILE A 108 25.66 -20.32 -9.21
CA ILE A 108 26.27 -20.72 -10.49
C ILE A 108 27.61 -21.42 -10.27
N TRP A 109 28.49 -20.84 -9.44
CA TRP A 109 29.81 -21.40 -9.13
C TRP A 109 29.71 -22.78 -8.46
N ALA A 110 28.77 -22.95 -7.53
CA ALA A 110 28.57 -24.17 -6.77
C ALA A 110 27.96 -25.32 -7.60
N ARG A 111 27.55 -25.06 -8.85
CA ARG A 111 26.98 -26.04 -9.79
C ARG A 111 25.77 -26.77 -9.17
N PRO A 112 24.60 -26.11 -9.14
CA PRO A 112 23.45 -26.59 -8.40
C PRO A 112 23.02 -27.96 -8.87
N ASN A 113 22.63 -28.81 -7.92
CA ASN A 113 21.94 -30.05 -8.25
C ASN A 113 20.49 -29.73 -8.71
N ARG A 114 19.76 -30.78 -9.10
CA ARG A 114 18.35 -30.65 -9.52
C ARG A 114 17.45 -30.01 -8.44
N GLN A 115 17.75 -30.19 -7.15
CA GLN A 115 16.96 -29.63 -6.05
C GLN A 115 17.18 -28.11 -5.92
N GLY A 116 18.43 -27.65 -6.03
CA GLY A 116 18.76 -26.22 -6.05
C GLY A 116 18.04 -25.50 -7.20
N TRP A 117 18.09 -26.05 -8.41
CA TRP A 117 17.35 -25.51 -9.56
C TRP A 117 15.84 -25.50 -9.36
N LEU A 118 15.28 -26.56 -8.77
CA LEU A 118 13.86 -26.61 -8.44
C LEU A 118 13.47 -25.48 -7.48
N VAL A 119 14.22 -25.28 -6.40
CA VAL A 119 13.91 -24.23 -5.42
C VAL A 119 14.06 -22.84 -6.03
N LEU A 120 15.11 -22.61 -6.83
CA LEU A 120 15.26 -21.34 -7.54
C LEU A 120 14.11 -21.09 -8.54
N SER A 121 13.61 -22.14 -9.19
CA SER A 121 12.48 -22.00 -10.12
C SER A 121 11.18 -21.55 -9.43
N LEU A 122 11.05 -21.73 -8.12
CA LEU A 122 9.93 -21.19 -7.34
C LEU A 122 9.97 -19.67 -7.22
N ALA A 123 11.12 -19.02 -7.44
CA ALA A 123 11.22 -17.55 -7.44
C ALA A 123 10.65 -16.93 -8.71
N VAL A 124 10.66 -17.66 -9.85
CA VAL A 124 10.13 -17.18 -11.14
C VAL A 124 8.67 -16.72 -11.03
N PRO A 125 7.72 -17.49 -10.50
CA PRO A 125 6.33 -17.03 -10.38
C PRO A 125 6.18 -15.82 -9.44
N LEU A 126 7.04 -15.68 -8.42
CA LEU A 126 7.04 -14.49 -7.56
C LEU A 126 7.46 -13.24 -8.35
N ILE A 127 8.50 -13.34 -9.17
CA ILE A 127 8.98 -12.25 -10.03
C ILE A 127 7.92 -11.89 -11.06
N LEU A 128 7.35 -12.88 -11.74
CA LEU A 128 6.31 -12.65 -12.74
C LEU A 128 5.06 -12.02 -12.13
N ALA A 129 4.61 -12.48 -10.97
CA ALA A 129 3.44 -11.89 -10.33
C ALA A 129 3.72 -10.46 -9.83
N THR A 130 4.93 -10.18 -9.32
CA THR A 130 5.36 -8.81 -8.99
C THR A 130 5.36 -7.93 -10.24
N ALA A 131 5.87 -8.45 -11.37
CA ALA A 131 5.90 -7.74 -12.64
C ALA A 131 4.50 -7.45 -13.18
N ILE A 132 3.59 -8.43 -13.15
CA ILE A 132 2.21 -8.30 -13.58
C ILE A 132 1.44 -7.33 -12.67
N ALA A 133 1.73 -7.30 -11.37
CA ALA A 133 1.10 -6.38 -10.42
C ALA A 133 1.62 -4.93 -10.53
N GLY A 134 2.78 -4.74 -11.15
CA GLY A 134 3.42 -3.43 -11.25
C GLY A 134 4.31 -3.05 -10.07
N GLY A 135 4.72 -4.02 -9.25
CA GLY A 135 5.46 -3.78 -8.01
C GLY A 135 4.55 -3.50 -6.82
N ASP A 136 5.02 -2.69 -5.89
CA ASP A 136 4.32 -2.29 -4.68
C ASP A 136 4.69 -0.87 -4.27
N HIS A 137 3.78 -0.16 -3.62
CA HIS A 137 4.06 1.19 -3.13
C HIS A 137 4.72 1.19 -1.74
N MET A 138 4.64 0.06 -1.02
CA MET A 138 5.21 -0.04 0.31
C MET A 138 6.74 -0.05 0.24
N PRO A 139 7.40 0.57 1.21
CA PRO A 139 8.85 0.62 1.22
C PRO A 139 9.47 -0.78 1.41
N PHE A 140 10.78 -0.85 1.19
CA PHE A 140 11.63 -2.00 1.54
C PHE A 140 11.50 -3.22 0.65
N GLY A 141 10.86 -3.08 -0.50
CA GLY A 141 10.86 -4.12 -1.52
C GLY A 141 10.27 -5.44 -0.99
N ARG A 142 9.20 -5.42 -0.19
CA ARG A 142 8.70 -6.61 0.54
C ARG A 142 8.39 -7.83 -0.34
N PHE A 143 8.19 -7.64 -1.63
CA PHE A 143 8.05 -8.75 -2.59
C PHE A 143 9.38 -9.47 -2.90
N LEU A 144 10.52 -8.82 -2.68
CA LEU A 144 11.85 -9.41 -2.83
C LEU A 144 12.25 -10.31 -1.65
N VAL A 145 11.67 -10.09 -0.46
CA VAL A 145 11.96 -10.88 0.75
C VAL A 145 11.78 -12.39 0.52
N PRO A 146 10.62 -12.89 0.05
CA PRO A 146 10.46 -14.33 -0.21
C PRO A 146 11.39 -14.83 -1.33
N MET A 147 11.72 -14.00 -2.32
CA MET A 147 12.65 -14.36 -3.39
C MET A 147 14.07 -14.55 -2.85
N ALA A 148 14.53 -13.64 -1.98
CA ALA A 148 15.81 -13.74 -1.29
C ALA A 148 15.88 -15.01 -0.42
N GLY A 149 14.80 -15.32 0.30
CA GLY A 149 14.69 -16.56 1.08
C GLY A 149 14.82 -17.83 0.23
N LEU A 150 14.13 -17.88 -0.92
CA LEU A 150 14.25 -19.01 -1.86
C LEU A 150 15.65 -19.12 -2.47
N LEU A 151 16.28 -18.00 -2.79
CA LEU A 151 17.64 -17.97 -3.32
C LEU A 151 18.66 -18.50 -2.30
N LEU A 152 18.57 -18.06 -1.04
CA LEU A 152 19.39 -18.58 0.05
C LEU A 152 19.16 -20.07 0.30
N LEU A 153 17.90 -20.52 0.23
CA LEU A 153 17.56 -21.94 0.38
C LEU A 153 18.12 -22.77 -0.78
N ALA A 154 18.02 -22.29 -2.02
CA ALA A 154 18.57 -22.96 -3.20
C ALA A 154 20.10 -23.14 -3.09
N ILE A 155 20.78 -22.14 -2.52
CA ILE A 155 22.21 -22.19 -2.19
C ILE A 155 22.51 -23.24 -1.13
N GLY A 156 21.78 -23.23 -0.02
CA GLY A 156 21.98 -24.19 1.07
C GLY A 156 21.75 -25.66 0.65
N LEU A 157 20.89 -25.89 -0.35
CA LEU A 157 20.64 -27.22 -0.91
C LEU A 157 21.64 -27.63 -2.00
N THR A 158 22.48 -26.71 -2.45
CA THR A 158 23.50 -27.01 -3.46
C THR A 158 24.67 -27.73 -2.78
N PRO A 159 24.93 -29.01 -3.12
CA PRO A 159 25.99 -29.78 -2.49
C PRO A 159 27.33 -29.12 -2.80
N TYR A 160 28.10 -28.85 -1.75
CA TYR A 160 29.44 -28.30 -1.93
C TYR A 160 30.32 -29.34 -2.67
N PRO A 161 31.10 -28.95 -3.70
CA PRO A 161 32.00 -29.87 -4.39
C PRO A 161 32.99 -30.49 -3.39
N ARG A 162 32.78 -31.76 -3.03
CA ARG A 162 33.59 -32.44 -2.00
C ARG A 162 35.04 -32.66 -2.43
N ASP A 163 35.29 -32.69 -3.73
CA ASP A 163 36.51 -33.25 -4.33
C ASP A 163 37.52 -32.19 -4.82
N LYS A 164 37.22 -30.90 -4.70
CA LYS A 164 38.13 -29.82 -5.09
C LYS A 164 38.54 -29.00 -3.87
N ASP A 165 39.79 -29.18 -3.47
CA ASP A 165 40.56 -28.33 -2.55
C ASP A 165 39.86 -27.93 -1.23
N LYS A 166 40.24 -28.57 -0.12
CA LYS A 166 39.66 -28.30 1.20
C LYS A 166 39.84 -26.83 1.64
N SER A 167 40.75 -26.10 1.03
CA SER A 167 41.07 -24.69 1.35
C SER A 167 39.97 -23.69 0.97
N LEU A 168 39.10 -24.01 -0.01
CA LEU A 168 38.04 -23.09 -0.48
C LEU A 168 36.69 -23.29 0.24
N ARG A 169 36.62 -24.24 1.19
CA ARG A 169 35.40 -24.56 1.98
C ARG A 169 34.83 -23.41 2.82
N PRO A 170 35.61 -22.48 3.40
CA PRO A 170 35.03 -21.42 4.21
C PRO A 170 34.42 -20.28 3.38
N LEU A 171 34.87 -20.05 2.14
CA LEU A 171 34.40 -18.95 1.28
C LEU A 171 32.87 -18.88 1.07
N PRO A 172 32.16 -20.00 0.79
CA PRO A 172 30.69 -20.03 0.75
C PRO A 172 30.03 -19.60 2.05
N ILE A 173 30.55 -20.12 3.17
CA ILE A 173 29.97 -19.94 4.50
C ILE A 173 30.20 -18.49 4.94
N VAL A 174 31.41 -17.97 4.69
CA VAL A 174 31.77 -16.58 4.90
C VAL A 174 30.96 -15.66 3.99
N GLY A 175 30.78 -16.01 2.71
CA GLY A 175 29.98 -15.24 1.77
C GLY A 175 28.50 -15.19 2.15
N ALA A 176 27.91 -16.33 2.51
CA ALA A 176 26.55 -16.40 3.04
C ALA A 176 26.42 -15.63 4.37
N GLY A 177 27.41 -15.74 5.25
CA GLY A 177 27.48 -15.00 6.51
C GLY A 177 27.52 -13.48 6.29
N ILE A 178 28.37 -13.00 5.39
CA ILE A 178 28.47 -11.59 5.01
C ILE A 178 27.15 -11.12 4.39
N ALA A 179 26.53 -11.91 3.52
CA ALA A 179 25.28 -11.55 2.88
C ALA A 179 24.11 -11.47 3.89
N ILE A 180 24.07 -12.39 4.86
CA ILE A 180 23.09 -12.37 5.97
C ILE A 180 23.34 -11.17 6.88
N VAL A 181 24.59 -10.94 7.31
CA VAL A 181 24.95 -9.81 8.19
C VAL A 181 24.68 -8.48 7.49
N GLY A 182 25.05 -8.34 6.22
CA GLY A 182 24.76 -7.16 5.41
C GLY A 182 23.26 -6.93 5.25
N HIS A 183 22.47 -7.98 5.01
CA HIS A 183 21.02 -7.88 4.93
C HIS A 183 20.41 -7.49 6.28
N LEU A 184 20.86 -8.10 7.39
CA LEU A 184 20.40 -7.76 8.73
C LEU A 184 20.77 -6.32 9.11
N ALA A 185 21.98 -5.88 8.81
CA ALA A 185 22.40 -4.49 9.04
C ALA A 185 21.55 -3.51 8.23
N MET A 186 21.26 -3.83 6.96
CA MET A 186 20.34 -3.04 6.15
C MET A 186 18.93 -3.05 6.72
N CYS A 187 18.38 -4.21 7.10
CA CYS A 187 17.08 -4.31 7.76
C CYS A 187 17.03 -3.49 9.05
N ILE A 188 18.09 -3.52 9.87
CA ILE A 188 18.20 -2.72 11.09
C ILE A 188 18.14 -1.23 10.74
N VAL A 189 19.05 -0.73 9.91
CA VAL A 189 19.07 0.68 9.49
C VAL A 189 17.72 1.08 8.91
N THR A 190 17.15 0.21 8.09
CA THR A 190 15.91 0.47 7.37
C THR A 190 14.69 0.44 8.29
N VAL A 191 14.61 -0.47 9.27
CA VAL A 191 13.53 -0.55 10.27
C VAL A 191 13.64 0.59 11.28
N PHE A 192 14.85 1.01 11.64
CA PHE A 192 15.06 2.16 12.51
C PHE A 192 14.82 3.50 11.79
N VAL A 193 15.01 3.57 10.47
CA VAL A 193 14.71 4.75 9.63
C VAL A 193 13.27 4.72 9.08
N ALA A 194 12.61 3.55 9.08
CA ALA A 194 11.20 3.43 8.74
C ALA A 194 10.38 4.21 9.76
N THR A 195 10.07 5.46 9.42
CA THR A 195 8.92 6.14 9.98
C THR A 195 7.75 5.17 9.86
N GLY A 196 7.06 4.92 10.97
CA GLY A 196 5.97 3.93 11.01
C GLY A 196 4.98 4.18 9.86
N ASP A 197 4.31 3.12 9.38
CA ASP A 197 3.28 3.24 8.33
C ASP A 197 2.32 4.39 8.68
N LEU A 198 2.44 5.52 7.97
CA LEU A 198 1.72 6.74 8.32
C LEU A 198 0.21 6.51 8.32
N ALA A 199 -0.29 5.60 7.48
CA ALA A 199 -1.69 5.22 7.50
C ALA A 199 -2.07 4.57 8.84
N ALA A 200 -1.20 3.74 9.43
CA ALA A 200 -1.41 3.18 10.75
C ALA A 200 -1.20 4.21 11.88
N VAL A 201 -0.14 5.02 11.80
CA VAL A 201 0.21 6.05 12.78
C VAL A 201 -0.94 7.03 12.98
N PHE A 202 -1.50 7.55 11.89
CA PHE A 202 -2.58 8.52 11.94
C PHE A 202 -3.96 7.87 11.95
N GLY A 203 -4.14 6.73 11.28
CA GLY A 203 -5.44 6.07 11.21
C GLY A 203 -5.94 5.57 12.56
N ALA A 204 -5.05 5.14 13.46
CA ALA A 204 -5.46 4.68 14.78
C ALA A 204 -6.08 5.79 15.66
N PRO A 205 -5.42 6.94 15.88
CA PRO A 205 -6.05 8.07 16.58
C PRO A 205 -7.31 8.59 15.88
N VAL A 206 -7.36 8.59 14.55
CA VAL A 206 -8.57 9.00 13.80
C VAL A 206 -9.72 8.05 14.07
N GLY A 207 -9.49 6.75 14.00
CA GLY A 207 -10.51 5.74 14.27
C GLY A 207 -11.11 5.93 15.65
N ARG A 208 -10.27 6.03 16.69
CA ARG A 208 -10.75 6.27 18.06
C ARG A 208 -11.52 7.58 18.19
N PHE A 209 -11.00 8.66 17.61
CA PHE A 209 -11.68 9.96 17.63
C PHE A 209 -13.07 9.86 17.01
N LEU A 210 -13.20 9.22 15.85
CA LEU A 210 -14.49 9.03 15.20
C LEU A 210 -15.43 8.14 16.01
N GLU A 211 -14.94 7.02 16.57
CA GLU A 211 -15.70 6.11 17.43
C GLU A 211 -16.29 6.82 18.65
N GLU A 212 -15.56 7.77 19.23
CA GLU A 212 -16.00 8.54 20.40
C GLU A 212 -17.03 9.64 20.07
N HIS A 213 -17.04 10.14 18.82
CA HIS A 213 -17.78 11.36 18.46
C HIS A 213 -18.90 11.15 17.43
N LEU A 214 -18.98 9.98 16.81
CA LEU A 214 -20.05 9.61 15.89
C LEU A 214 -20.99 8.57 16.53
N PRO A 215 -22.30 8.63 16.25
CA PRO A 215 -23.20 7.57 16.65
C PRO A 215 -22.88 6.27 15.91
N ALA A 216 -23.09 5.14 16.58
CA ALA A 216 -22.94 3.82 16.00
C ALA A 216 -23.76 3.68 14.70
N GLY A 217 -23.17 3.07 13.68
CA GLY A 217 -23.74 2.89 12.36
C GLY A 217 -23.50 4.06 11.39
N SER A 218 -22.90 5.17 11.82
CA SER A 218 -22.51 6.27 10.93
C SER A 218 -21.59 5.77 9.82
N LEU A 219 -21.70 6.36 8.63
CA LEU A 219 -20.97 5.97 7.43
C LEU A 219 -19.82 6.93 7.14
N VAL A 220 -18.60 6.42 7.07
CA VAL A 220 -17.38 7.19 6.84
C VAL A 220 -16.71 6.75 5.54
N ALA A 221 -16.39 7.68 4.64
CA ALA A 221 -15.59 7.39 3.46
C ALA A 221 -14.11 7.77 3.70
N THR A 222 -13.18 6.83 3.46
CA THR A 222 -11.74 7.06 3.63
C THR A 222 -10.91 6.15 2.72
N ALA A 223 -9.73 6.61 2.31
CA ALA A 223 -8.75 5.76 1.62
C ALA A 223 -7.96 4.87 2.60
N THR A 224 -7.97 5.19 3.90
CA THR A 224 -7.28 4.42 4.93
C THR A 224 -8.19 3.33 5.49
N ALA A 225 -8.62 2.41 4.62
CA ALA A 225 -9.62 1.38 4.93
C ALA A 225 -9.13 0.23 5.83
N GLY A 226 -7.96 0.36 6.46
CA GLY A 226 -7.36 -0.64 7.35
C GLY A 226 -7.34 -0.18 8.81
N SER A 227 -6.43 0.74 9.14
CA SER A 227 -6.21 1.23 10.51
C SER A 227 -7.39 2.04 11.04
N THR A 228 -7.97 2.96 10.27
CA THR A 228 -9.08 3.79 10.74
C THR A 228 -10.31 2.94 11.12
N PRO A 229 -10.82 2.03 10.27
CA PRO A 229 -11.95 1.15 10.62
C PRO A 229 -11.65 0.20 11.77
N TYR A 230 -10.43 -0.30 11.89
CA TYR A 230 -10.05 -1.24 12.95
C TYR A 230 -10.27 -0.66 14.36
N PHE A 231 -10.06 0.65 14.52
CA PHE A 231 -10.24 1.36 15.79
C PHE A 231 -11.60 2.05 15.94
N ALA A 232 -12.53 1.82 15.01
CA ALA A 232 -13.88 2.37 15.04
C ALA A 232 -14.94 1.30 14.69
N PRO A 233 -15.03 0.22 15.49
CA PRO A 233 -15.83 -0.95 15.16
C PRO A 233 -17.34 -0.68 15.14
N SER A 234 -17.81 0.42 15.75
CA SER A 234 -19.24 0.78 15.72
C SER A 234 -19.65 1.48 14.42
N LEU A 235 -18.69 1.91 13.59
CA LEU A 235 -18.94 2.69 12.37
C LEU A 235 -18.89 1.82 11.11
N HIS A 236 -19.51 2.31 10.05
CA HIS A 236 -19.44 1.72 8.71
C HIS A 236 -18.48 2.51 7.83
N PHE A 237 -17.79 1.82 6.91
CA PHE A 237 -16.76 2.45 6.09
C PHE A 237 -16.93 2.17 4.60
N ILE A 238 -16.68 3.20 3.79
CA ILE A 238 -16.45 3.09 2.34
C ILE A 238 -14.96 3.23 2.10
N ASP A 239 -14.35 2.18 1.54
CA ASP A 239 -12.98 2.22 1.07
C ASP A 239 -12.91 2.93 -0.28
N THR A 240 -12.40 4.16 -0.28
CA THR A 240 -12.36 5.00 -1.49
C THR A 240 -11.33 4.55 -2.53
N LEU A 241 -10.48 3.57 -2.23
CA LEU A 241 -9.54 2.93 -3.17
C LEU A 241 -10.09 1.63 -3.77
N GLY A 242 -11.17 1.08 -3.21
CA GLY A 242 -11.81 -0.14 -3.70
C GLY A 242 -11.08 -1.44 -3.38
N LEU A 243 -10.16 -1.46 -2.42
CA LEU A 243 -9.58 -2.72 -1.95
C LEU A 243 -10.66 -3.62 -1.30
N ASN A 244 -11.63 -3.01 -0.64
CA ASN A 244 -12.75 -3.66 0.05
C ASN A 244 -14.14 -3.34 -0.54
N ASP A 245 -14.25 -2.37 -1.46
CA ASP A 245 -15.53 -2.01 -2.10
C ASP A 245 -15.59 -2.55 -3.55
N PRO A 246 -16.51 -3.49 -3.87
CA PRO A 246 -16.58 -4.09 -5.20
C PRO A 246 -16.99 -3.11 -6.30
N ASN A 247 -17.85 -2.12 -6.00
CA ASN A 247 -18.28 -1.14 -7.01
C ASN A 247 -17.11 -0.27 -7.47
N ILE A 248 -16.19 0.05 -6.56
CA ILE A 248 -14.96 0.80 -6.87
C ILE A 248 -13.92 -0.13 -7.50
N ALA A 249 -13.75 -1.34 -6.97
CA ALA A 249 -12.77 -2.32 -7.44
C ALA A 249 -12.96 -2.70 -8.92
N THR A 250 -14.21 -2.82 -9.37
CA THR A 250 -14.54 -3.24 -10.74
C THR A 250 -14.86 -2.09 -11.68
N ARG A 251 -14.86 -0.84 -11.20
CA ARG A 251 -15.06 0.32 -12.08
C ARG A 251 -13.91 0.41 -13.08
N ARG A 252 -14.25 0.54 -14.36
CA ARG A 252 -13.28 0.78 -15.43
C ARG A 252 -12.72 2.21 -15.34
N ILE A 253 -11.41 2.34 -15.43
CA ILE A 253 -10.65 3.60 -15.42
C ILE A 253 -9.96 3.75 -16.77
N ASP A 254 -10.37 4.75 -17.54
CA ASP A 254 -9.85 4.94 -18.91
C ASP A 254 -8.59 5.82 -18.98
N ALA A 255 -8.29 6.59 -17.93
CA ALA A 255 -7.13 7.47 -17.89
C ALA A 255 -6.59 7.66 -16.47
N ILE A 256 -5.28 7.88 -16.37
CA ILE A 256 -4.64 8.37 -15.15
C ILE A 256 -4.93 9.88 -15.05
N ARG A 257 -5.50 10.29 -13.92
CA ARG A 257 -5.87 11.68 -13.61
C ARG A 257 -5.18 12.19 -12.34
N THR A 258 -4.67 11.30 -11.50
CA THR A 258 -3.97 11.68 -10.26
C THR A 258 -2.59 11.02 -10.14
N ARG A 259 -1.71 11.64 -9.34
CA ARG A 259 -0.35 11.18 -9.07
C ARG A 259 -0.33 9.80 -8.43
N TRP A 260 -1.22 9.52 -7.47
CA TRP A 260 -1.22 8.21 -6.81
C TRP A 260 -1.72 7.08 -7.70
N GLN A 261 -2.44 7.34 -8.80
CA GLN A 261 -2.79 6.27 -9.72
C GLN A 261 -1.58 5.62 -10.40
N TYR A 262 -0.41 6.30 -10.44
CA TYR A 262 0.85 5.68 -10.85
C TYR A 262 1.35 4.63 -9.84
N GLN A 263 0.91 4.71 -8.59
CA GLN A 263 1.30 3.77 -7.54
C GLN A 263 0.43 2.51 -7.57
N PRO A 264 1.03 1.29 -7.57
CA PRO A 264 0.28 0.04 -7.49
C PRO A 264 -0.65 0.01 -6.27
N GLY A 265 -1.93 -0.33 -6.52
CA GLY A 265 -2.98 -0.37 -5.50
C GLY A 265 -3.76 0.92 -5.29
N HIS A 266 -3.44 2.01 -5.98
CA HIS A 266 -4.11 3.31 -5.83
C HIS A 266 -4.76 3.81 -7.13
N ARG A 267 -5.07 2.87 -8.03
CA ARG A 267 -5.51 3.16 -9.41
C ARG A 267 -7.00 3.42 -9.57
N LYS A 268 -7.81 2.84 -8.68
CA LYS A 268 -9.26 2.91 -8.72
C LYS A 268 -9.78 4.09 -7.90
N GLY A 269 -11.02 4.44 -8.16
CA GLY A 269 -11.77 5.44 -7.40
C GLY A 269 -13.18 5.58 -7.96
N ASN A 270 -14.12 6.09 -7.15
CA ASN A 270 -15.47 6.39 -7.61
C ASN A 270 -16.18 7.47 -6.76
N GLY A 271 -15.90 8.74 -7.04
CA GLY A 271 -16.49 9.88 -6.33
C GLY A 271 -18.03 9.91 -6.41
N ALA A 272 -18.59 9.65 -7.60
CA ALA A 272 -20.04 9.66 -7.79
C ALA A 272 -20.74 8.58 -6.96
N TYR A 273 -20.20 7.36 -6.94
CA TYR A 273 -20.71 6.29 -6.07
C TYR A 273 -20.58 6.65 -4.60
N VAL A 274 -19.44 7.20 -4.17
CA VAL A 274 -19.26 7.62 -2.77
C VAL A 274 -20.32 8.64 -2.36
N LEU A 275 -20.59 9.66 -3.19
CA LEU A 275 -21.65 10.64 -2.92
C LEU A 275 -23.04 10.02 -2.89
N GLN A 276 -23.32 9.07 -3.80
CA GLN A 276 -24.60 8.34 -3.80
C GLN A 276 -24.84 7.58 -2.49
N ARG A 277 -23.78 7.09 -1.85
CA ARG A 277 -23.84 6.41 -0.55
C ARG A 277 -24.04 7.37 0.62
N GLN A 278 -23.93 8.67 0.39
CA GLN A 278 -24.22 9.73 1.35
C GLN A 278 -23.51 9.55 2.71
N PRO A 279 -22.18 9.35 2.75
CA PRO A 279 -21.45 9.21 4.01
C PRO A 279 -21.65 10.44 4.90
N ASP A 280 -21.69 10.23 6.20
CA ASP A 280 -21.75 11.31 7.20
C ASP A 280 -20.44 12.09 7.22
N VAL A 281 -19.31 11.39 7.06
CA VAL A 281 -17.97 11.95 7.07
C VAL A 281 -17.18 11.47 5.87
N ILE A 282 -16.49 12.39 5.18
CA ILE A 282 -15.53 12.08 4.12
C ILE A 282 -14.15 12.57 4.53
N ILE A 283 -13.17 11.67 4.53
CA ILE A 283 -11.75 11.99 4.73
C ILE A 283 -11.04 11.81 3.39
N LEU A 284 -10.63 12.92 2.78
CA LEU A 284 -9.90 12.91 1.51
C LEU A 284 -8.43 12.52 1.75
N GLY A 285 -7.82 11.81 0.81
CA GLY A 285 -6.39 11.50 0.84
C GLY A 285 -6.00 10.59 2.00
N PRO A 286 -4.88 10.83 2.68
CA PRO A 286 -4.38 9.97 3.75
C PRO A 286 -5.26 10.03 5.00
N ALA A 287 -4.94 9.23 6.02
CA ALA A 287 -5.79 9.05 7.22
C ALA A 287 -6.17 10.36 7.94
N TYR A 288 -5.29 11.36 7.90
CA TYR A 288 -5.48 12.65 8.56
C TYR A 288 -6.28 13.67 7.73
N GLY A 289 -6.59 13.38 6.47
CA GLY A 289 -7.37 14.26 5.62
C GLY A 289 -6.59 15.42 4.98
N TYR A 290 -7.16 16.01 3.93
CA TYR A 290 -6.67 17.27 3.38
C TYR A 290 -7.82 18.05 2.74
N LEU A 291 -7.62 19.35 2.50
CA LEU A 291 -8.68 20.25 2.02
C LEU A 291 -8.95 20.20 0.51
N GLY A 292 -8.14 19.49 -0.29
CA GLY A 292 -8.37 19.40 -1.73
C GLY A 292 -7.56 20.34 -2.63
N HIS A 293 -6.65 21.16 -2.07
CA HIS A 293 -5.92 22.19 -2.86
C HIS A 293 -5.11 21.66 -4.03
N VAL A 294 -4.70 20.40 -3.96
CA VAL A 294 -4.03 19.74 -5.07
C VAL A 294 -4.76 18.44 -5.35
N ALA A 295 -5.97 18.57 -5.91
CA ALA A 295 -6.89 17.45 -6.14
C ALA A 295 -6.25 16.31 -6.94
N ASN A 296 -5.34 16.62 -7.87
CA ASN A 296 -4.61 15.62 -8.65
C ASN A 296 -3.41 15.00 -7.90
N ASN A 297 -3.07 15.46 -6.69
CA ASN A 297 -1.94 14.92 -5.92
C ASN A 297 -2.27 13.68 -5.11
N TRP A 298 -3.55 13.33 -4.92
CA TRP A 298 -3.98 12.20 -4.10
C TRP A 298 -4.72 11.15 -4.92
N PHE A 299 -5.88 10.67 -4.47
CA PHE A 299 -6.57 9.55 -5.07
C PHE A 299 -7.63 10.00 -6.09
N LEU A 300 -7.97 9.10 -7.02
CA LEU A 300 -8.96 9.40 -8.05
C LEU A 300 -10.32 9.78 -7.46
N THR A 301 -10.76 9.07 -6.41
CA THR A 301 -12.02 9.41 -5.71
C THR A 301 -11.99 10.83 -5.17
N ASP A 302 -10.86 11.26 -4.57
CA ASP A 302 -10.75 12.61 -4.01
C ASP A 302 -10.88 13.67 -5.11
N LEU A 303 -10.20 13.48 -6.24
CA LEU A 303 -10.32 14.38 -7.39
C LEU A 303 -11.77 14.47 -7.87
N GLU A 304 -12.45 13.33 -8.04
CA GLU A 304 -13.83 13.29 -8.53
C GLU A 304 -14.83 13.92 -7.54
N LEU A 305 -14.59 13.80 -6.23
CA LEU A 305 -15.37 14.48 -5.20
C LEU A 305 -15.16 16.00 -5.28
N LEU A 306 -13.91 16.44 -5.41
CA LEU A 306 -13.56 17.86 -5.49
C LEU A 306 -14.06 18.53 -6.77
N GLU A 307 -14.27 17.77 -7.85
CA GLU A 307 -14.88 18.26 -9.10
C GLU A 307 -16.43 18.28 -9.06
N SER A 308 -17.04 17.66 -8.04
CA SER A 308 -18.49 17.52 -7.93
C SER A 308 -19.13 18.71 -7.21
N GLN A 309 -20.06 19.40 -7.88
CA GLN A 309 -20.85 20.45 -7.24
C GLN A 309 -21.68 19.91 -6.06
N THR A 310 -22.23 18.69 -6.19
CA THR A 310 -23.00 18.03 -5.12
C THR A 310 -22.16 17.84 -3.86
N PHE A 311 -20.87 17.52 -3.99
CA PHE A 311 -19.98 17.40 -2.83
C PHE A 311 -19.88 18.73 -2.08
N TRP A 312 -19.66 19.83 -2.81
CA TRP A 312 -19.54 21.16 -2.21
C TRP A 312 -20.84 21.70 -1.63
N ASP A 313 -21.97 21.32 -2.22
CA ASP A 313 -23.29 21.70 -1.72
C ASP A 313 -23.63 20.93 -0.44
N GLU A 314 -23.33 19.63 -0.40
CA GLU A 314 -23.74 18.75 0.70
C GLU A 314 -22.72 18.65 1.85
N TYR A 315 -21.46 19.01 1.64
CA TYR A 315 -20.39 18.79 2.63
C TYR A 315 -19.64 20.07 3.01
N VAL A 316 -19.17 20.11 4.26
CA VAL A 316 -18.44 21.24 4.84
C VAL A 316 -17.12 20.76 5.44
N PRO A 317 -15.98 21.41 5.14
CA PRO A 317 -14.71 21.05 5.75
C PRO A 317 -14.62 21.53 7.20
N TYR A 318 -14.13 20.65 8.06
CA TYR A 318 -13.82 20.91 9.47
C TYR A 318 -12.42 20.40 9.80
N ALA A 319 -11.80 21.00 10.82
CA ALA A 319 -10.55 20.55 11.39
C ALA A 319 -10.61 20.35 12.91
N TRP A 320 -9.92 19.30 13.38
CA TRP A 320 -9.75 18.99 14.80
C TRP A 320 -8.29 18.76 15.13
N LYS A 321 -7.89 19.16 16.33
CA LYS A 321 -6.57 18.84 16.89
C LYS A 321 -6.63 17.49 17.57
N LEU A 322 -5.80 16.57 17.12
CA LEU A 322 -5.64 15.26 17.74
C LEU A 322 -4.23 15.15 18.35
N LYS A 323 -4.10 14.37 19.42
CA LYS A 323 -2.81 14.05 20.03
C LYS A 323 -2.31 12.71 19.51
N LEU A 324 -1.01 12.59 19.24
CA LEU A 324 -0.39 11.29 18.99
C LEU A 324 -0.15 10.55 20.32
N GLU A 325 -0.42 9.24 20.36
CA GLU A 325 -0.25 8.40 21.55
C GLU A 325 1.21 8.05 21.86
N LYS A 326 2.15 8.30 20.94
CA LYS A 326 3.57 8.01 21.09
C LYS A 326 4.43 9.19 20.66
N ASP A 327 5.56 9.38 21.36
CA ASP A 327 6.72 10.12 20.86
C ASP A 327 7.23 9.44 19.59
N TYR A 328 6.68 9.84 18.45
CA TYR A 328 7.32 9.62 17.16
C TYR A 328 8.48 10.62 17.04
N GLY A 329 9.54 10.41 17.83
CA GLY A 329 10.82 11.13 17.81
C GLY A 329 10.77 12.63 17.46
N ASP A 330 10.79 13.49 18.48
CA ASP A 330 10.58 14.95 18.46
C ASP A 330 11.21 15.79 17.33
N ARG A 331 12.26 15.32 16.65
CA ARG A 331 13.07 16.20 15.77
C ARG A 331 12.64 16.28 14.32
N ASP A 332 11.93 15.29 13.78
CA ASP A 332 11.41 15.37 12.40
C ASP A 332 9.97 15.89 12.34
N PHE A 333 9.29 15.98 13.49
CA PHE A 333 7.86 16.28 13.53
C PHE A 333 7.53 17.78 13.39
N GLU A 334 8.33 18.70 13.95
CA GLU A 334 8.09 20.16 13.78
C GLU A 334 8.30 20.64 12.32
N GLU A 335 9.33 20.12 11.65
CA GLU A 335 9.59 20.41 10.23
C GLU A 335 8.52 19.74 9.36
N ALA A 336 8.12 18.51 9.71
CA ALA A 336 7.00 17.84 9.06
C ALA A 336 5.70 18.64 9.27
N ASP A 337 5.37 19.10 10.48
CA ASP A 337 4.12 19.82 10.78
C ASP A 337 4.00 21.12 9.98
N ARG A 338 5.08 21.92 9.92
CA ARG A 338 5.10 23.14 9.09
C ARG A 338 4.90 22.84 7.61
N ARG A 339 5.54 21.79 7.09
CA ARG A 339 5.33 21.35 5.69
C ARG A 339 3.93 20.77 5.49
N MET A 340 3.42 20.02 6.46
CA MET A 340 2.14 19.33 6.44
C MET A 340 1.00 20.34 6.43
N TRP A 341 1.01 21.39 7.26
CA TRP A 341 -0.03 22.42 7.21
C TRP A 341 -0.19 23.00 5.79
N MET A 342 0.91 23.43 5.17
CA MET A 342 0.85 23.96 3.80
C MET A 342 0.45 22.88 2.78
N LEU A 343 0.96 21.66 2.91
CA LEU A 343 0.59 20.55 2.02
C LEU A 343 -0.89 20.16 2.15
N HIS A 344 -1.48 20.25 3.34
CA HIS A 344 -2.83 19.76 3.63
C HIS A 344 -3.89 20.81 3.36
N THR A 345 -3.56 22.06 3.68
CA THR A 345 -4.51 23.16 3.64
C THR A 345 -4.22 24.16 2.54
N GLY A 346 -3.04 24.18 1.92
CA GLY A 346 -2.65 25.28 1.04
C GLY A 346 -2.65 26.66 1.71
N ILE A 347 -2.98 26.78 2.99
CA ILE A 347 -3.09 28.06 3.67
C ILE A 347 -1.66 28.44 4.12
N PRO A 348 -1.12 29.59 3.71
CA PRO A 348 0.15 30.06 4.24
C PRO A 348 0.08 30.16 5.77
N GLU A 349 1.16 29.82 6.47
CA GLU A 349 1.18 29.77 7.94
C GLU A 349 0.70 31.07 8.61
N LYS A 350 1.02 32.23 8.02
CA LYS A 350 0.53 33.56 8.46
C LYS A 350 -1.00 33.75 8.44
N HIS A 351 -1.72 32.88 7.73
CA HIS A 351 -3.17 32.86 7.62
C HIS A 351 -3.81 31.68 8.37
N LYS A 352 -3.00 30.92 9.13
CA LYS A 352 -3.49 29.83 9.97
C LYS A 352 -4.41 30.40 11.07
N PRO A 353 -5.66 29.93 11.20
CA PRO A 353 -6.55 30.36 12.27
C PRO A 353 -5.89 30.13 13.63
N GLU A 354 -5.99 31.09 14.56
CA GLU A 354 -5.38 30.97 15.90
C GLU A 354 -5.81 29.69 16.63
N GLY A 355 -7.07 29.29 16.45
CA GLY A 355 -7.61 28.03 16.99
C GLY A 355 -6.94 26.76 16.47
N LEU A 356 -6.19 26.83 15.36
CA LEU A 356 -5.49 25.71 14.73
C LEU A 356 -3.98 25.69 14.98
N LEU A 357 -3.42 26.64 15.74
CA LEU A 357 -2.02 26.59 16.17
C LEU A 357 -1.76 25.31 16.98
N LEU A 358 -0.91 24.44 16.46
CA LEU A 358 -0.63 23.13 17.04
C LEU A 358 0.41 23.27 18.15
N LYS A 359 0.25 22.49 19.21
CA LYS A 359 1.29 22.26 20.22
C LYS A 359 2.12 21.04 19.84
N GLU A 360 3.27 20.89 20.49
CA GLU A 360 4.10 19.69 20.36
C GLU A 360 3.27 18.42 20.61
N GLY A 361 3.37 17.45 19.69
CA GLY A 361 2.58 16.21 19.71
C GLY A 361 1.13 16.32 19.24
N GLU A 362 0.66 17.52 18.85
CA GLU A 362 -0.64 17.71 18.21
C GLU A 362 -0.53 17.68 16.68
N TRP A 363 -1.59 17.25 16.02
CA TRP A 363 -1.74 17.28 14.57
C TRP A 363 -3.20 17.50 14.18
N LEU A 364 -3.48 17.73 12.89
CA LEU A 364 -4.84 18.03 12.42
C LEU A 364 -5.51 16.90 11.65
N LEU A 365 -6.68 16.49 12.13
CA LEU A 365 -7.64 15.79 11.31
C LEU A 365 -8.45 16.81 10.52
N ILE A 366 -8.50 16.66 9.20
CA ILE A 366 -9.37 17.40 8.31
C ILE A 366 -10.41 16.44 7.74
N ALA A 367 -11.69 16.76 7.88
CA ALA A 367 -12.75 15.95 7.29
C ALA A 367 -13.90 16.81 6.81
N PHE A 368 -14.69 16.25 5.90
CA PHE A 368 -15.85 16.88 5.32
C PHE A 368 -17.09 16.27 5.96
N LEU A 369 -17.86 17.09 6.67
CA LEU A 369 -19.09 16.68 7.35
C LEU A 369 -20.29 16.97 6.45
N ARG A 370 -21.23 16.02 6.35
CA ARG A 370 -22.46 16.20 5.60
C ARG A 370 -23.39 17.19 6.32
N ARG A 371 -23.80 18.27 5.64
CA ARG A 371 -24.63 19.35 6.21
C ARG A 371 -25.94 18.86 6.83
N THR A 372 -26.57 17.86 6.22
CA THR A 372 -27.89 17.36 6.60
C THR A 372 -27.83 16.18 7.56
N SER A 373 -26.63 15.70 7.92
CA SER A 373 -26.51 14.55 8.81
C SER A 373 -26.65 14.98 10.28
N PRO A 374 -27.62 14.42 11.03
CA PRO A 374 -27.69 14.66 12.47
C PRO A 374 -26.48 14.03 13.19
N ALA A 375 -25.87 12.98 12.62
CA ALA A 375 -24.73 12.27 13.20
C ALA A 375 -23.49 13.17 13.35
N THR A 376 -23.36 14.19 12.51
CA THR A 376 -22.20 15.09 12.53
C THR A 376 -22.38 16.31 13.42
N THR A 377 -23.55 16.50 14.06
CA THR A 377 -23.84 17.68 14.89
C THR A 377 -22.82 17.81 16.02
N GLN A 378 -22.52 16.71 16.72
CA GLN A 378 -21.54 16.72 17.82
C GLN A 378 -20.14 17.07 17.31
N LEU A 379 -19.68 16.42 16.24
CA LEU A 379 -18.38 16.70 15.61
C LEU A 379 -18.25 18.18 15.17
N ALA A 380 -19.31 18.75 14.60
CA ALA A 380 -19.32 20.13 14.15
C ALA A 380 -19.16 21.14 15.31
N THR A 381 -19.61 20.79 16.53
CA THR A 381 -19.47 21.66 17.71
C THR A 381 -18.06 21.66 18.31
N THR A 382 -17.28 20.60 18.09
CA THR A 382 -15.92 20.47 18.61
C THR A 382 -14.84 20.82 17.58
N GLY A 383 -15.21 20.89 16.30
CA GLY A 383 -14.33 21.23 15.20
C GLY A 383 -14.33 22.70 14.81
N ILE A 384 -13.27 23.13 14.14
CA ILE A 384 -13.20 24.46 13.53
C ILE A 384 -13.66 24.34 12.08
N SER A 385 -14.76 25.00 11.73
CA SER A 385 -15.20 25.07 10.33
C SER A 385 -14.18 25.81 9.48
N LEU A 386 -13.82 25.21 8.35
CA LEU A 386 -12.90 25.78 7.37
C LEU A 386 -13.64 26.39 6.17
N GLU A 387 -14.97 26.45 6.20
CA GLU A 387 -15.79 26.91 5.07
C GLU A 387 -15.47 28.33 4.62
N SER A 388 -15.34 29.27 5.56
CA SER A 388 -15.01 30.67 5.25
C SER A 388 -13.62 30.82 4.66
N HIS A 389 -12.64 30.10 5.20
CA HIS A 389 -11.26 30.11 4.73
C HIS A 389 -11.15 29.52 3.33
N PHE A 390 -11.90 28.45 3.06
CA PHE A 390 -11.88 27.78 1.77
C PHE A 390 -12.56 28.59 0.68
N ARG A 391 -13.71 29.24 0.97
CA ARG A 391 -14.39 30.16 0.02
C ARG A 391 -13.55 31.40 -0.32
N GLN A 392 -12.64 31.80 0.55
CA GLN A 392 -11.74 32.94 0.35
C GLN A 392 -10.48 32.59 -0.46
N MET A 393 -10.19 31.31 -0.70
CA MET A 393 -9.07 30.95 -1.56
C MET A 393 -9.41 31.33 -3.01
N THR A 394 -8.76 32.39 -3.47
CA THR A 394 -9.04 33.04 -4.74
C THR A 394 -8.77 32.09 -5.91
N PRO A 395 -9.44 32.30 -7.06
CA PRO A 395 -9.10 31.62 -8.32
C PRO A 395 -7.60 31.73 -8.69
N GLU A 396 -6.91 32.78 -8.23
CA GLU A 396 -5.46 32.94 -8.38
C GLU A 396 -4.66 31.87 -7.65
N TYR A 397 -5.06 31.48 -6.43
CA TYR A 397 -4.40 30.41 -5.68
C TYR A 397 -4.58 29.05 -6.39
N GLN A 398 -5.78 28.78 -6.91
CA GLN A 398 -6.05 27.60 -7.74
C GLN A 398 -5.24 27.62 -9.05
N ALA A 399 -5.08 28.78 -9.68
CA ALA A 399 -4.31 28.95 -10.92
C ALA A 399 -2.79 28.78 -10.73
N ILE A 400 -2.25 29.14 -9.56
CA ILE A 400 -0.83 28.94 -9.22
C ILE A 400 -0.53 27.44 -9.02
N CYS A 401 -1.39 26.70 -8.31
CA CYS A 401 -1.21 25.27 -8.10
C CYS A 401 -1.33 24.43 -9.40
N GLN A 402 -2.10 24.91 -10.39
CA GLN A 402 -2.29 24.22 -11.68
C GLN A 402 -1.13 24.38 -12.68
N LYS A 403 -0.28 25.41 -12.54
CA LYS A 403 0.75 25.75 -13.57
C LYS A 403 2.14 25.15 -13.33
N SER A 404 2.40 24.54 -12.18
CA SER A 404 3.71 23.98 -11.89
C SER A 404 3.91 22.60 -12.58
N PRO A 405 5.08 22.32 -13.18
CA PRO A 405 5.35 21.01 -13.80
C PRO A 405 5.27 19.87 -12.78
N TRP A 406 4.73 18.72 -13.20
CA TRP A 406 4.48 17.52 -12.40
C TRP A 406 5.67 17.00 -11.57
N TRP A 407 6.92 17.34 -11.93
CA TRP A 407 8.14 16.95 -11.21
C TRP A 407 8.63 17.98 -10.17
N ALA A 408 8.05 19.19 -10.11
CA ALA A 408 8.52 20.29 -9.26
C ALA A 408 7.83 20.36 -7.87
N PHE A 409 6.88 19.48 -7.59
CA PHE A 409 5.97 19.58 -6.44
C PHE A 409 6.47 19.04 -5.10
N ASN A 410 7.77 18.72 -4.97
CA ASN A 410 8.39 18.51 -3.65
C ASN A 410 8.76 19.84 -2.97
N LEU A 411 8.46 20.99 -3.59
CA LEU A 411 8.69 22.31 -3.03
C LEU A 411 7.34 23.01 -2.76
N PRO A 412 7.19 23.69 -1.61
CA PRO A 412 6.02 24.52 -1.34
C PRO A 412 5.82 25.58 -2.45
N CYS A 413 4.56 25.91 -2.77
CA CYS A 413 4.22 26.84 -3.85
C CYS A 413 4.93 28.21 -3.74
N ASP A 414 5.29 28.65 -2.54
CA ASP A 414 6.04 29.90 -2.29
C ASP A 414 7.49 29.88 -2.83
N ASP A 415 8.13 28.71 -2.95
CA ASP A 415 9.51 28.62 -3.44
C ASP A 415 9.62 28.72 -4.98
N GLN A 416 8.50 28.60 -5.69
CA GLN A 416 8.46 28.69 -7.15
C GLN A 416 8.14 30.10 -7.68
N ALA A 417 7.64 30.99 -6.81
CA ALA A 417 7.34 32.38 -7.16
C ALA A 417 8.55 33.32 -7.04
N ARG A 418 9.69 32.86 -6.52
CA ARG A 418 10.93 33.65 -6.49
C ARG A 418 11.68 33.47 -7.81
N PRO A 419 11.97 34.54 -8.58
CA PRO A 419 12.87 34.43 -9.72
C PRO A 419 14.24 33.95 -9.19
N ARG A 420 14.68 32.78 -9.67
CA ARG A 420 16.05 32.31 -9.41
C ARG A 420 16.99 33.35 -10.05
N LYS A 421 17.81 34.00 -9.22
CA LYS A 421 18.90 34.84 -9.69
C LYS A 421 20.03 33.98 -10.25
#